data_AF-A0A7C6KIK7-F1
#
_entry.id   AF-A0A7C6KIK7-F1
#
_cell.length_a   1.000
_cell.length_b   1.000
_cell.length_c   1.000
_cell.angle_alpha   90.00
_cell.angle_beta   90.00
_cell.angle_gamma   90.00
#
_symmetry.space_group_name_H-M   'P 1'
#
loop_
_entity.id
_entity.type
_entity.pdbx_description
1 polymer ?
#
loop_
_entity_poly.entity_id
_entity_poly.type
_entity_poly.pdbx_seq_one_letter_code
_entity_poly.pdbx_strand_id
1 'polypeptide(L)' 'MRVFLEIILLLVGIALTAVVAVQQSKGEGLGSIGGGARMFFSNRRMGKEALLDRLTAILGVTLALLAIVLILIE' A
#
# COMPACT_ATOMS: atom_id res chain seq x y z
N MET A 1 0.68 28.06 -0.46
CA MET A 1 0.49 26.73 -1.10
C MET A 1 1.18 25.59 -0.37
N ARG A 2 2.31 25.83 0.33
CA ARG A 2 3.01 24.83 1.16
C ARG A 2 2.10 24.09 2.17
N VAL A 3 1.46 24.83 3.08
CA VAL A 3 0.55 24.26 4.10
C VAL A 3 -0.57 23.41 3.48
N PHE A 4 -1.06 23.80 2.31
CA PHE A 4 -2.09 23.03 1.61
C PHE A 4 -1.57 21.67 1.13
N LEU A 5 -0.36 21.60 0.57
CA LEU A 5 0.27 20.36 0.15
C LEU A 5 0.63 19.47 1.33
N GLU A 6 1.10 20.04 2.45
CA GLU A 6 1.38 19.32 3.69
C GLU A 6 0.12 18.66 4.26
N ILE A 7 -1.01 19.38 4.27
CA ILE A 7 -2.30 18.83 4.71
C ILE A 7 -2.72 17.66 3.81
N ILE A 8 -2.57 17.79 2.49
CA ILE A 8 -2.90 16.69 1.56
C ILE A 8 -1.99 15.48 1.81
N LEU A 9 -0.69 15.71 1.97
CA LEU A 9 0.29 14.66 2.24
C LEU A 9 -0.06 13.90 3.52
N LEU A 10 -0.41 14.62 4.59
CA LEU A 10 -0.87 14.05 5.85
C LEU A 10 -2.12 13.17 5.66
N LEU A 11 -3.13 13.68 4.94
CA LEU A 11 -4.38 12.95 4.71
C LEU A 11 -4.15 11.68 3.88
N VAL A 12 -3.33 11.74 2.83
CA VAL A 12 -2.96 10.58 2.02
C VAL A 12 -2.18 9.56 2.85
N GLY A 13 -1.30 10.02 3.75
CA GLY A 13 -0.58 9.16 4.69
C GLY A 13 -1.52 8.40 5.63
N ILE A 14 -2.45 9.10 6.28
CA ILE A 14 -3.44 8.48 7.17
C ILE A 14 -4.31 7.47 6.41
N ALA A 15 -4.77 7.83 5.20
CA ALA A 15 -5.56 6.94 4.37
C ALA A 15 -4.78 5.68 3.98
N LEU A 16 -3.52 5.81 3.58
CA LEU A 16 -2.66 4.67 3.26
C LEU A 16 -2.47 3.75 4.48
N THR A 17 -2.18 4.32 5.65
CA THR A 17 -2.03 3.55 6.90
C THR A 17 -3.30 2.77 7.23
N ALA A 18 -4.47 3.39 7.10
CA ALA A 18 -5.75 2.72 7.34
C ALA A 18 -5.99 1.56 6.36
N VAL A 19 -5.67 1.75 5.07
CA VAL A 19 -5.83 0.71 4.05
C VAL A 19 -4.88 -0.47 4.31
N VAL A 20 -3.61 -0.20 4.64
CA VAL A 20 -2.62 -1.24 4.96
C VAL A 20 -2.97 -1.99 6.24
N ALA A 21 -3.50 -1.30 7.25
CA ALA A 21 -3.91 -1.95 8.50
C ALA A 21 -5.05 -2.98 8.31
N VAL A 22 -5.90 -2.80 7.30
CA VAL A 22 -6.99 -3.73 6.96
C VAL A 22 -6.52 -4.87 6.04
N GLN A 23 -5.33 -4.77 5.44
CA GLN A 23 -4.80 -5.83 4.58
C GLN A 23 -4.38 -7.05 5.40
N GLN A 24 -4.83 -8.23 4.96
CA GLN A 24 -4.40 -9.49 5.56
C GLN A 24 -2.95 -9.79 5.17
N SER A 25 -2.17 -10.32 6.12
CA SER A 25 -0.79 -10.73 5.92
C SER A 25 -0.70 -11.86 4.88
N LYS A 26 0.00 -11.64 3.78
CA LYS A 26 0.18 -12.66 2.75
C LYS A 26 1.36 -13.55 3.10
N GLY A 27 1.08 -14.62 3.86
CA GLY A 27 2.02 -15.73 4.04
C GLY A 27 2.70 -15.81 5.41
N GLU A 28 1.95 -15.64 6.50
CA GLU A 28 2.46 -15.89 7.85
C GLU A 28 2.61 -17.39 8.10
N GLY A 29 3.82 -17.89 7.85
CA GLY A 29 4.31 -19.19 8.28
C GLY A 29 5.71 -19.47 7.74
N LEU A 30 6.54 -20.17 8.51
CA LEU A 30 7.90 -20.63 8.13
C LEU A 30 7.92 -21.48 6.83
N GLY A 31 6.76 -21.86 6.30
CA GLY A 31 6.59 -22.54 5.00
C GLY A 31 6.63 -21.62 3.75
N SER A 32 6.63 -20.29 3.89
CA SER A 32 6.75 -19.35 2.76
C SER A 32 8.21 -18.98 2.44
N ILE A 33 9.15 -19.24 3.36
CA ILE A 33 10.58 -18.93 3.24
C ILE A 33 11.36 -20.00 2.44
N GLY A 34 10.87 -21.25 2.38
CA GLY A 34 11.63 -22.40 1.87
C GLY A 34 11.38 -22.86 0.42
N GLY A 35 10.62 -22.13 -0.40
CA GLY A 35 10.42 -22.49 -1.82
C GLY A 35 9.71 -23.82 -2.11
N GLY A 36 9.15 -24.48 -1.10
CA GLY A 36 8.58 -25.83 -1.21
C GLY A 36 7.10 -25.84 -1.57
N ALA A 37 6.82 -25.81 -2.87
CA ALA A 37 5.61 -26.36 -3.50
C ALA A 37 4.23 -25.78 -3.10
N ARG A 38 3.68 -24.96 -4.01
CA ARG A 38 2.25 -24.59 -4.18
C ARG A 38 1.67 -23.47 -3.30
N MET A 39 2.12 -22.24 -3.57
CA MET A 39 1.20 -21.07 -3.55
C MET A 39 0.77 -20.62 -4.96
N PHE A 40 1.10 -21.40 -6.00
CA PHE A 40 0.77 -21.09 -7.40
C PHE A 40 -0.71 -21.29 -7.80
N PHE A 41 -1.59 -21.72 -6.88
CA PHE A 41 -2.98 -22.05 -7.23
C PHE A 41 -4.04 -21.56 -6.23
N SER A 42 -3.82 -20.45 -5.51
CA SER A 42 -4.96 -19.72 -4.95
C SER A 42 -5.55 -18.80 -6.01
N ASN A 43 -6.19 -19.41 -7.01
CA ASN A 43 -6.94 -18.72 -8.07
C ASN A 43 -8.28 -18.16 -7.56
N ARG A 44 -8.30 -17.71 -6.30
CA ARG A 44 -9.44 -17.11 -5.63
C ARG A 44 -8.94 -15.97 -4.75
N ARG A 45 -8.14 -15.06 -5.34
CA ARG A 45 -8.04 -13.69 -4.84
C ARG A 45 -9.47 -13.15 -4.80
N MET A 46 -10.07 -13.16 -3.63
CA MET A 46 -11.34 -12.50 -3.38
C MET A 46 -11.16 -11.06 -3.88
N GLY A 47 -12.00 -10.59 -4.81
CA GLY A 47 -11.77 -9.34 -5.53
C GLY A 47 -11.48 -8.12 -4.63
N LYS A 48 -11.92 -8.18 -3.36
CA LYS A 48 -11.61 -7.21 -2.32
C LYS A 48 -10.12 -7.11 -2.00
N GLU A 49 -9.39 -8.20 -1.78
CA GLU A 49 -7.95 -8.13 -1.46
C GLU A 49 -7.13 -7.61 -2.63
N ALA A 50 -7.45 -8.05 -3.85
CA ALA A 50 -6.80 -7.53 -5.06
C ALA A 50 -7.09 -6.03 -5.29
N LEU A 51 -8.25 -5.54 -4.85
CA LEU A 51 -8.58 -4.12 -4.85
C LEU A 51 -7.77 -3.35 -3.80
N LEU A 52 -7.72 -3.82 -2.55
CA LEU A 52 -6.95 -3.17 -1.49
C LEU A 52 -5.46 -3.08 -1.84
N ASP A 53 -4.90 -4.12 -2.46
CA ASP A 53 -3.52 -4.12 -2.98
C ASP A 53 -3.29 -2.99 -3.98
N ARG A 54 -4.16 -2.90 -4.99
CA ARG A 54 -4.04 -1.90 -6.06
C ARG A 54 -4.21 -0.50 -5.51
N LEU A 55 -5.19 -0.31 -4.61
CA LEU A 55 -5.42 0.95 -3.93
C LEU A 55 -4.19 1.39 -3.13
N THR A 56 -3.54 0.46 -2.43
CA THR A 56 -2.33 0.75 -1.65
C THR A 56 -1.15 1.07 -2.53
N ALA A 57 -0.98 0.37 -3.65
CA ALA A 57 0.05 0.69 -4.62
C ALA A 57 -0.14 2.11 -5.18
N ILE A 58 -1.37 2.48 -5.56
CA ILE A 58 -1.68 3.82 -6.08
C ILE A 58 -1.49 4.88 -4.99
N LEU A 59 -2.00 4.66 -3.78
CA LEU A 59 -1.85 5.59 -2.65
C LEU A 59 -0.39 5.76 -2.24
N GLY A 60 0.39 4.67 -2.25
CA GLY A 60 1.82 4.69 -1.93
C GLY A 60 2.63 5.48 -2.96
N VAL A 61 2.38 5.26 -4.26
CA VAL A 61 3.01 6.05 -5.34
C VAL A 61 2.61 7.53 -5.23
N THR A 62 1.33 7.81 -4.98
CA THR A 62 0.83 9.17 -4.81
C THR A 62 1.51 9.87 -3.64
N LEU A 63 1.66 9.19 -2.50
CA LEU A 63 2.35 9.71 -1.31
C LEU A 63 3.82 10.02 -1.62
N ALA A 64 4.52 9.10 -2.27
CA ALA A 64 5.92 9.29 -2.64
C ALA A 64 6.11 10.50 -3.59
N LEU A 65 5.25 10.63 -4.60
CA LEU A 65 5.29 11.77 -5.52
C LEU A 65 4.96 13.08 -4.82
N LEU A 66 3.94 13.12 -3.96
CA LEU A 66 3.61 14.32 -3.18
C LEU A 66 4.75 14.73 -2.25
N ALA A 67 5.42 13.77 -1.61
CA ALA A 67 6.58 14.04 -0.77
C ALA A 67 7.75 14.63 -1.57
N ILE A 68 8.02 14.09 -2.77
CA ILE A 68 9.04 14.63 -3.68
C ILE A 68 8.67 16.04 -4.17
N VAL A 69 7.42 16.28 -4.52
CA VAL A 69 6.97 17.61 -4.96
C VAL A 69 7.07 18.61 -3.81
N LEU A 70 6.72 18.21 -2.59
CA LEU A 70 6.84 19.07 -1.41
C LEU A 70 8.31 19.46 -1.20
N ILE A 71 9.25 18.49 -1.17
CA ILE A 71 10.68 18.78 -0.97
C ILE A 71 11.31 19.66 -2.07
N LEU A 72 10.78 19.63 -3.30
CA LEU A 72 11.26 20.49 -4.39
C LEU A 72 10.68 21.91 -4.35
N ILE A 73 9.54 22.09 -3.66
CA ILE A 73 8.90 23.40 -3.47
C ILE A 73 9.36 24.06 -2.15
N GLU A 74 9.84 23.26 -1.19
CA GLU A 74 10.65 23.70 -0.04
C GLU A 74 11.88 24.49 -0.48
#